data_AF-A0A3D1AL62-F1
#
_entry.id   AF-A0A3D1AL62-F1
#
_cell.length_a   1.000
_cell.length_b   1.000
_cell.length_c   1.000
_cell.angle_alpha   90.00
_cell.angle_beta   90.00
_cell.angle_gamma   90.00
#
_symmetry.space_group_name_H-M   'P 1'
#
loop_
_entity.id
_entity.type
_entity.pdbx_description
1 polymer ?
#
loop_
_entity_poly.entity_id
_entity_poly.type
_entity_poly.pdbx_seq_one_letter_code
_entity_poly.pdbx_strand_id
1 'polypeptide(L)'
;MREIQRALAIGSHPDDIEIGCGGTIAKWVKEYGVEFYTMTMTQGESGGIPEVRMKEQEAAGRLLGVHKHFWGDYKDTKLPLCNDLIADIEGVINEIKPDVVLVHYHQDTHQDHRSVATAAITASRYTSNLLFYEGPSTYGFTPVTFVDITDSINQKYGALYAHNSQVSKTNVKNLLITQIAEATAIFRGVECRAKYAEGFMPFRFFL
;
A
#
# COMPACT_ATOMS: atom_id res chain seq x y z
N MET A 1 -12.25 0.39 23.22
CA MET A 1 -11.30 0.61 22.12
C MET A 1 -12.09 1.22 20.97
N ARG A 2 -11.58 2.27 20.31
CA ARG A 2 -12.28 2.84 19.17
C ARG A 2 -12.10 1.86 18.00
N GLU A 3 -13.20 1.35 17.46
CA GLU A 3 -13.14 0.49 16.28
C GLU A 3 -12.54 1.28 15.11
N ILE A 4 -11.71 0.61 14.30
CA ILE A 4 -11.15 1.19 13.07
C ILE A 4 -12.31 1.41 12.12
N GLN A 5 -12.62 2.66 11.78
CA GLN A 5 -13.69 2.99 10.85
C GLN A 5 -13.13 3.50 9.52
N ARG A 6 -12.00 4.20 9.56
CA ARG A 6 -11.36 4.78 8.37
C ARG A 6 -9.88 4.45 8.33
N ALA A 7 -9.38 4.04 7.17
CA ALA A 7 -7.98 3.72 6.97
C ALA A 7 -7.44 4.40 5.71
N LEU A 8 -6.14 4.73 5.72
CA LEU A 8 -5.44 5.32 4.58
C LEU A 8 -4.22 4.48 4.24
N ALA A 9 -4.11 3.97 3.02
CA ALA A 9 -2.85 3.40 2.51
C ALA A 9 -2.16 4.39 1.57
N ILE A 10 -0.84 4.52 1.71
CA ILE A 10 -0.03 5.51 0.99
C ILE A 10 1.06 4.78 0.20
N GLY A 11 1.05 4.93 -1.12
CA GLY A 11 2.05 4.43 -2.06
C GLY A 11 2.81 5.56 -2.74
N SER A 12 3.95 5.22 -3.35
CA SER A 12 4.73 6.16 -4.16
C SER A 12 4.25 6.12 -5.61
N HIS A 13 3.98 4.92 -6.12
CA HIS A 13 3.60 4.64 -7.50
C HIS A 13 2.30 3.84 -7.57
N PRO A 14 1.63 3.87 -8.73
CA PRO A 14 0.49 2.98 -8.98
C PRO A 14 0.93 1.53 -8.88
N ASP A 15 0.22 0.67 -8.15
CA ASP A 15 0.49 -0.76 -7.81
C ASP A 15 1.16 -1.06 -6.45
N ASP A 16 1.79 -0.08 -5.81
CA ASP A 16 2.49 -0.24 -4.52
C ASP A 16 1.57 -0.73 -3.39
N ILE A 17 0.36 -0.17 -3.35
CA ILE A 17 -0.60 -0.42 -2.27
C ILE A 17 -1.20 -1.82 -2.44
N GLU A 18 -1.51 -2.18 -3.69
CA GLU A 18 -2.08 -3.47 -4.07
C GLU A 18 -1.10 -4.61 -3.76
N ILE A 19 0.19 -4.44 -4.06
CA ILE A 19 1.21 -5.44 -3.75
C ILE A 19 1.43 -5.57 -2.25
N GLY A 20 1.49 -4.45 -1.52
CA GLY A 20 1.81 -4.43 -0.10
C GLY A 20 0.66 -4.84 0.81
N CYS A 21 -0.55 -4.37 0.54
CA CYS A 21 -1.69 -4.52 1.45
C CYS A 21 -3.07 -4.71 0.78
N GLY A 22 -3.11 -5.06 -0.52
CA GLY A 22 -4.38 -5.22 -1.25
C GLY A 22 -5.33 -6.25 -0.65
N GLY A 23 -4.81 -7.36 -0.10
CA GLY A 23 -5.64 -8.38 0.54
C GLY A 23 -6.28 -7.87 1.83
N THR A 24 -5.53 -7.12 2.62
CA THR A 24 -5.97 -6.47 3.85
C THR A 24 -7.05 -5.43 3.56
N ILE A 25 -6.87 -4.59 2.54
CA ILE A 25 -7.86 -3.60 2.11
C ILE A 25 -9.18 -4.30 1.78
N ALA A 26 -9.15 -5.29 0.88
CA ALA A 26 -10.35 -6.01 0.47
C ALA A 26 -11.06 -6.70 1.64
N LYS A 27 -10.29 -7.27 2.58
CA LYS A 27 -10.84 -7.87 3.81
C LYS A 27 -11.53 -6.82 4.68
N TRP A 28 -10.85 -5.72 4.98
CA TRP A 28 -11.36 -4.70 5.90
C TRP A 28 -12.60 -3.99 5.36
N VAL A 29 -12.63 -3.72 4.06
CA VAL A 29 -13.82 -3.17 3.40
C VAL A 29 -14.99 -4.15 3.49
N LYS A 30 -14.76 -5.42 3.10
CA LYS A 30 -15.84 -6.40 2.94
C LYS A 30 -16.37 -6.94 4.27
N GLU A 31 -15.49 -7.28 5.20
CA GLU A 31 -15.85 -7.97 6.45
C GLU A 31 -16.17 -6.98 7.58
N TYR A 32 -15.51 -5.83 7.61
CA TYR A 32 -15.59 -4.88 8.73
C TYR A 32 -16.22 -3.55 8.33
N GLY A 33 -16.51 -3.31 7.04
CA GLY A 33 -17.13 -2.08 6.58
C GLY A 33 -16.23 -0.85 6.75
N VAL A 34 -14.90 -1.03 6.81
CA VAL A 34 -13.94 0.07 6.92
C VAL A 34 -13.99 0.91 5.63
N GLU A 35 -14.14 2.22 5.78
CA GLU A 35 -13.93 3.14 4.67
C GLU A 35 -12.44 3.26 4.38
N PHE A 36 -11.99 2.59 3.33
CA PHE A 36 -10.59 2.56 2.95
C PHE A 36 -10.28 3.63 1.90
N TYR A 37 -9.28 4.45 2.18
CA TYR A 37 -8.78 5.49 1.30
C TYR A 37 -7.36 5.11 0.85
N THR A 38 -6.99 5.52 -0.35
CA THR A 38 -5.63 5.29 -0.86
C THR A 38 -5.05 6.59 -1.40
N MET A 39 -3.74 6.76 -1.32
CA MET A 39 -3.03 7.90 -1.88
C MET A 39 -1.77 7.44 -2.59
N THR A 40 -1.59 7.83 -3.85
CA THR A 40 -0.37 7.59 -4.60
C THR A 40 0.28 8.91 -4.99
N MET A 41 1.58 9.05 -4.75
CA MET A 41 2.27 10.34 -4.92
C MET A 41 2.56 10.72 -6.37
N THR A 42 2.74 9.73 -7.25
CA THR A 42 3.18 9.93 -8.64
C THR A 42 2.26 9.19 -9.60
N GLN A 43 2.27 9.56 -10.88
CA GLN A 43 1.50 8.86 -11.90
C GLN A 43 2.25 7.67 -12.51
N GLY A 44 3.49 7.42 -12.05
CA GLY A 44 4.29 6.30 -12.50
C GLY A 44 4.84 6.44 -13.92
N GLU A 45 5.08 7.67 -14.38
CA GLU A 45 5.48 7.99 -15.75
C GLU A 45 6.84 7.40 -16.17
N SER A 46 7.68 6.97 -15.23
CA SER A 46 8.96 6.30 -15.54
C SER A 46 8.78 4.79 -15.79
N GLY A 47 7.68 4.21 -15.29
CA GLY A 47 7.33 2.80 -15.49
C GLY A 47 6.34 2.55 -16.64
N GLY A 48 5.70 3.58 -17.19
CA GLY A 48 4.71 3.42 -18.26
C GLY A 48 4.03 4.73 -18.67
N ILE A 49 2.95 4.61 -19.43
CA ILE A 49 2.15 5.76 -19.84
C ILE A 49 1.30 6.23 -18.65
N PRO A 50 1.42 7.49 -18.19
CA PRO A 50 0.76 7.96 -16.96
C PRO A 50 -0.75 7.77 -16.99
N GLU A 51 -1.41 8.14 -18.09
CA GLU A 51 -2.85 8.07 -18.24
C GLU A 51 -3.36 6.62 -18.21
N VAL A 52 -2.53 5.65 -18.62
CA VAL A 52 -2.84 4.23 -18.51
C VAL A 52 -2.71 3.80 -17.05
N ARG A 53 -1.58 4.07 -16.41
CA ARG A 53 -1.32 3.67 -15.02
C ARG A 53 -2.33 4.26 -14.04
N MET A 54 -2.76 5.51 -14.25
CA MET A 54 -3.81 6.14 -13.44
C MET A 54 -5.15 5.40 -13.56
N LYS A 55 -5.57 5.04 -14.78
CA LYS A 55 -6.80 4.27 -15.00
C LYS A 55 -6.72 2.87 -14.39
N GLU A 56 -5.55 2.24 -14.48
CA GLU A 56 -5.29 0.94 -13.86
C GLU A 56 -5.39 1.02 -12.33
N GLN A 57 -4.81 2.05 -11.70
CA GLN A 57 -4.91 2.31 -10.26
C GLN A 57 -6.35 2.50 -9.80
N GLU A 58 -7.14 3.29 -10.53
CA GLU A 58 -8.56 3.49 -10.21
C GLU A 58 -9.36 2.19 -10.38
N ALA A 59 -9.03 1.36 -11.37
CA ALA A 59 -9.65 0.06 -11.56
C ALA A 59 -9.30 -0.91 -10.43
N ALA A 60 -8.03 -0.95 -10.01
CA ALA A 60 -7.57 -1.72 -8.86
C ALA A 60 -8.29 -1.29 -7.57
N GLY A 61 -8.37 0.02 -7.31
CA GLY A 61 -9.10 0.57 -6.17
C GLY A 61 -10.57 0.14 -6.14
N ARG A 62 -11.27 0.17 -7.29
CA ARG A 62 -12.66 -0.32 -7.39
C ARG A 62 -12.79 -1.80 -7.06
N LEU A 63 -11.84 -2.64 -7.48
CA LEU A 63 -11.85 -4.08 -7.18
C LEU A 63 -11.63 -4.37 -5.69
N LEU A 64 -10.84 -3.53 -5.01
CA LEU A 64 -10.59 -3.63 -3.57
C LEU A 64 -11.68 -2.98 -2.72
N GLY A 65 -12.61 -2.23 -3.33
CA GLY A 65 -13.66 -1.49 -2.62
C GLY A 65 -13.15 -0.20 -1.95
N VAL A 66 -12.09 0.40 -2.48
CA VAL A 66 -11.57 1.71 -2.02
C VAL A 66 -12.66 2.77 -2.17
N HIS A 67 -12.88 3.54 -1.10
CA HIS A 67 -13.85 4.61 -1.05
C HIS A 67 -13.44 5.81 -1.93
N LYS A 68 -12.18 6.26 -1.79
CA LYS A 68 -11.62 7.34 -2.60
C LYS A 68 -10.10 7.18 -2.72
N HIS A 69 -9.60 7.43 -3.92
CA HIS A 69 -8.17 7.51 -4.21
C HIS A 69 -7.75 8.97 -4.36
N PHE A 70 -6.59 9.33 -3.79
CA PHE A 70 -5.97 10.64 -3.88
C PHE A 70 -4.69 10.54 -4.71
N TRP A 71 -4.48 11.51 -5.59
CA TRP A 71 -3.25 11.64 -6.35
C TRP A 71 -2.41 12.78 -5.76
N GLY A 72 -1.14 12.51 -5.52
CA GLY A 72 -0.12 13.56 -5.50
C GLY A 72 0.19 14.03 -6.91
N ASP A 73 0.89 15.17 -7.01
CA ASP A 73 1.34 15.76 -8.28
C ASP A 73 2.87 15.80 -8.33
N TYR A 74 3.50 14.67 -7.98
CA TYR A 74 4.94 14.53 -7.95
C TYR A 74 5.47 13.75 -9.15
N LYS A 75 6.69 14.10 -9.55
CA LYS A 75 7.41 13.45 -10.62
C LYS A 75 7.98 12.11 -10.17
N ASP A 76 7.62 11.04 -10.87
CA ASP A 76 8.12 9.68 -10.64
C ASP A 76 9.65 9.63 -10.65
N THR A 77 10.22 8.84 -9.74
CA THR A 77 11.65 8.68 -9.43
C THR A 77 12.34 9.91 -8.84
N LYS A 78 11.59 10.99 -8.58
CA LYS A 78 12.12 12.28 -8.13
C LYS A 78 11.39 12.83 -6.90
N LEU A 79 10.81 11.97 -6.06
CA LEU A 79 10.07 12.39 -4.87
C LEU A 79 11.01 13.01 -3.83
N PRO A 80 10.89 14.33 -3.56
CA PRO A 80 11.72 14.99 -2.57
C PRO A 80 11.21 14.67 -1.17
N LEU A 81 12.12 14.41 -0.24
CA LEU A 81 11.78 14.49 1.18
C LEU A 81 11.82 15.95 1.61
N CYS A 82 10.67 16.63 1.55
CA CYS A 82 10.52 18.05 1.88
C CYS A 82 9.21 18.32 2.64
N ASN A 83 9.04 19.57 3.09
CA ASN A 83 7.85 20.00 3.80
C ASN A 83 6.58 19.90 2.95
N ASP A 84 6.67 20.12 1.64
CA ASP A 84 5.49 20.05 0.75
C ASP A 84 4.94 18.62 0.69
N LEU A 85 5.81 17.62 0.56
CA LEU A 85 5.39 16.21 0.59
C LEU A 85 4.72 15.84 1.91
N ILE A 86 5.25 16.35 3.04
CA ILE A 86 4.64 16.15 4.36
C ILE A 86 3.28 16.84 4.43
N ALA A 87 3.18 18.08 3.95
CA ALA A 87 1.96 18.88 4.00
C ALA A 87 0.84 18.29 3.14
N ASP A 88 1.16 17.72 1.98
CA ASP A 88 0.17 17.06 1.12
C ASP A 88 -0.40 15.81 1.78
N ILE A 89 0.46 14.97 2.38
CA ILE A 89 0.02 13.80 3.15
C ILE A 89 -0.80 14.24 4.38
N GLU A 90 -0.34 15.27 5.11
CA GLU A 90 -1.03 15.80 6.28
C GLU A 90 -2.41 16.39 5.90
N GLY A 91 -2.53 17.01 4.73
CA GLY A 91 -3.78 17.50 4.17
C GLY A 91 -4.81 16.38 3.99
N VAL A 92 -4.42 15.28 3.36
CA VAL A 92 -5.28 14.09 3.16
C VAL A 92 -5.62 13.42 4.49
N ILE A 93 -4.64 13.29 5.41
CA ILE A 93 -4.89 12.79 6.77
C ILE A 93 -5.88 13.69 7.52
N ASN A 94 -5.82 15.01 7.33
CA ASN A 94 -6.73 15.96 7.96
C ASN A 94 -8.14 15.93 7.36
N GLU A 95 -8.27 15.69 6.06
CA GLU A 95 -9.56 15.47 5.39
C GLU A 95 -10.24 14.19 5.91
N ILE A 96 -9.51 13.07 5.92
CA ILE A 96 -10.07 11.76 6.23
C ILE A 96 -10.18 11.51 7.73
N LYS A 97 -9.22 12.00 8.53
CA LYS A 97 -9.00 11.63 9.93
C LYS A 97 -8.96 10.09 10.13
N PRO A 98 -8.03 9.37 9.48
CA PRO A 98 -7.95 7.92 9.52
C PRO A 98 -7.54 7.42 10.91
N ASP A 99 -8.06 6.27 11.32
CA ASP A 99 -7.67 5.59 12.55
C ASP A 99 -6.35 4.81 12.36
N VAL A 100 -6.04 4.43 11.12
CA VAL A 100 -4.83 3.70 10.70
C VAL A 100 -4.27 4.26 9.40
N VAL A 101 -2.96 4.46 9.37
CA VAL A 101 -2.19 4.72 8.14
C VAL A 101 -1.30 3.52 7.82
N LEU A 102 -1.35 3.04 6.57
CA LEU A 102 -0.45 2.04 6.00
C LEU A 102 0.50 2.73 5.02
N VAL A 103 1.80 2.43 5.09
CA VAL A 103 2.80 3.00 4.17
C VAL A 103 3.95 2.02 3.95
N HIS A 104 4.74 2.24 2.91
CA HIS A 104 6.01 1.53 2.66
C HIS A 104 6.89 1.36 3.91
N TYR A 105 7.53 0.21 4.06
CA TYR A 105 8.63 0.06 5.02
C TYR A 105 9.82 0.95 4.65
N HIS A 106 10.43 1.55 5.66
CA HIS A 106 11.48 2.56 5.45
C HIS A 106 12.81 2.01 4.93
N GLN A 107 13.06 0.69 5.04
CA GLN A 107 14.22 0.03 4.40
C GLN A 107 13.82 -0.57 3.07
N ASP A 108 13.90 0.26 2.04
CA ASP A 108 13.57 -0.10 0.68
C ASP A 108 14.69 0.35 -0.27
N THR A 109 14.94 -0.40 -1.33
CA THR A 109 15.95 -0.03 -2.33
C THR A 109 15.51 1.17 -3.20
N HIS A 110 14.20 1.40 -3.35
CA HIS A 110 13.65 2.53 -4.09
C HIS A 110 13.60 3.81 -3.25
N GLN A 111 14.18 4.91 -3.74
CA GLN A 111 14.26 6.18 -3.00
C GLN A 111 12.90 6.81 -2.72
N ASP A 112 11.98 6.73 -3.67
CA ASP A 112 10.63 7.29 -3.50
C ASP A 112 9.90 6.62 -2.33
N HIS A 113 9.99 5.28 -2.19
CA HIS A 113 9.38 4.55 -1.08
C HIS A 113 9.92 5.05 0.25
N ARG A 114 11.24 5.28 0.35
CA ARG A 114 11.88 5.83 1.56
C ARG A 114 11.43 7.26 1.85
N SER A 115 11.33 8.12 0.83
CA SER A 115 10.83 9.49 0.97
C SER A 115 9.39 9.51 1.50
N VAL A 116 8.51 8.73 0.90
CA VAL A 116 7.09 8.63 1.28
C VAL A 116 6.92 8.04 2.68
N ALA A 117 7.64 6.96 3.01
CA ALA A 117 7.63 6.38 4.35
C ALA A 117 8.05 7.42 5.42
N THR A 118 9.12 8.16 5.17
CA THR A 118 9.64 9.17 6.10
C THR A 118 8.67 10.35 6.25
N ALA A 119 8.09 10.82 5.15
CA ALA A 119 7.10 11.89 5.18
C ALA A 119 5.82 11.47 5.93
N ALA A 120 5.33 10.25 5.67
CA ALA A 120 4.14 9.71 6.32
C ALA A 120 4.30 9.56 7.84
N ILE A 121 5.48 9.21 8.34
CA ILE A 121 5.77 9.19 9.80
C ILE A 121 5.48 10.54 10.43
N THR A 122 5.94 11.62 9.78
CA THR A 122 5.80 13.00 10.26
C THR A 122 4.37 13.51 10.11
N ALA A 123 3.76 13.30 8.94
CA ALA A 123 2.40 13.73 8.63
C ALA A 123 1.35 13.04 9.52
N SER A 124 1.58 11.78 9.89
CA SER A 124 0.66 10.98 10.73
C SER A 124 0.94 11.08 12.23
N ARG A 125 1.71 12.07 12.72
CA ARG A 125 2.17 12.15 14.12
C ARG A 125 1.05 12.13 15.19
N TYR A 126 -0.18 12.47 14.80
CA TYR A 126 -1.35 12.42 15.67
C TYR A 126 -2.33 11.29 15.34
N THR A 127 -1.99 10.42 14.37
CA THR A 127 -2.73 9.20 14.10
C THR A 127 -2.23 8.09 15.03
N SER A 128 -3.16 7.42 15.70
CA SER A 128 -2.84 6.39 16.70
C SER A 128 -2.07 5.20 16.13
N ASN A 129 -2.35 4.84 14.88
CA ASN A 129 -1.77 3.67 14.22
C ASN A 129 -1.07 4.05 12.92
N LEU A 130 0.21 3.70 12.81
CA LEU A 130 0.99 3.75 11.59
C LEU A 130 1.70 2.41 11.44
N LEU A 131 1.37 1.69 10.37
CA LEU A 131 1.92 0.36 10.07
C LEU A 131 2.67 0.41 8.74
N PHE A 132 3.81 -0.26 8.68
CA PHE A 132 4.57 -0.44 7.46
C PHE A 132 4.17 -1.75 6.75
N TYR A 133 4.02 -1.70 5.42
CA TYR A 133 3.92 -2.87 4.56
C TYR A 133 5.22 -3.09 3.77
N GLU A 134 5.44 -4.31 3.29
CA GLU A 134 6.58 -4.64 2.41
C GLU A 134 6.17 -4.67 0.93
N GLY A 135 7.15 -4.42 0.06
CA GLY A 135 7.04 -4.60 -1.39
C GLY A 135 8.25 -5.36 -1.96
N PRO A 136 8.31 -5.57 -3.29
CA PRO A 136 9.38 -6.35 -3.93
C PRO A 136 10.80 -5.79 -3.73
N SER A 137 10.92 -4.50 -3.44
CA SER A 137 12.18 -3.76 -3.25
C SER A 137 12.56 -3.57 -1.78
N THR A 138 11.74 -4.08 -0.86
CA THR A 138 11.92 -4.00 0.59
C THR A 138 12.95 -5.02 1.07
N TYR A 139 13.75 -4.66 2.07
CA TYR A 139 14.72 -5.56 2.71
C TYR A 139 14.74 -5.35 4.22
N GLY A 140 15.21 -6.35 4.98
CA GLY A 140 15.28 -6.25 6.45
C GLY A 140 13.91 -6.13 7.13
N PHE A 141 12.85 -6.62 6.50
CA PHE A 141 11.48 -6.55 7.02
C PHE A 141 11.12 -7.81 7.82
N THR A 142 10.80 -7.62 9.10
CA THR A 142 10.42 -8.68 10.05
C THR A 142 9.07 -8.34 10.68
N PRO A 143 7.95 -8.62 9.99
CA PRO A 143 6.64 -8.22 10.47
C PRO A 143 6.32 -8.90 11.80
N VAL A 144 5.60 -8.17 12.66
CA VAL A 144 5.13 -8.68 13.97
C VAL A 144 3.61 -8.67 14.08
N THR A 145 2.92 -8.17 13.05
CA THR A 145 1.47 -8.15 12.94
C THR A 145 1.10 -8.71 11.58
N PHE A 146 0.05 -9.52 11.53
CA PHE A 146 -0.37 -10.22 10.32
C PHE A 146 -1.87 -10.08 10.13
N VAL A 147 -2.29 -9.97 8.87
CA VAL A 147 -3.71 -10.07 8.49
C VAL A 147 -3.86 -11.32 7.64
N ASP A 148 -4.72 -12.24 8.07
CA ASP A 148 -5.10 -13.40 7.26
C ASP A 148 -5.95 -12.91 6.06
N ILE A 149 -5.38 -13.07 4.87
CA ILE A 149 -6.00 -12.66 3.60
C ILE A 149 -6.45 -13.87 2.78
N THR A 150 -6.61 -15.04 3.41
CA THR A 150 -6.97 -16.28 2.70
C THR A 150 -8.25 -16.12 1.89
N ASP A 151 -9.25 -15.43 2.43
CA ASP A 151 -10.54 -15.20 1.78
C ASP A 151 -10.57 -13.96 0.87
N SER A 152 -9.50 -13.14 0.88
CA SER A 152 -9.37 -11.92 0.07
C SER A 152 -8.22 -11.95 -0.94
N ILE A 153 -7.49 -13.07 -1.04
CA ILE A 153 -6.34 -13.23 -1.94
C ILE A 153 -6.70 -13.03 -3.42
N ASN A 154 -7.89 -13.47 -3.83
CA ASN A 154 -8.34 -13.32 -5.22
C ASN A 154 -8.61 -11.85 -5.58
N GLN A 155 -9.08 -11.03 -4.63
CA GLN A 155 -9.25 -9.60 -4.80
C GLN A 155 -7.90 -8.91 -4.95
N LYS A 156 -6.90 -9.31 -4.15
CA LYS A 156 -5.51 -8.85 -4.32
C LYS A 156 -4.99 -9.17 -5.71
N TYR A 157 -5.16 -10.40 -6.19
CA TYR A 157 -4.73 -10.77 -7.55
C TYR A 157 -5.48 -9.98 -8.63
N GLY A 158 -6.79 -9.80 -8.49
CA GLY A 158 -7.59 -9.00 -9.41
C GLY A 158 -7.09 -7.56 -9.49
N ALA A 159 -6.80 -6.95 -8.35
CA ALA A 159 -6.24 -5.60 -8.28
C ALA A 159 -4.86 -5.51 -8.96
N LEU A 160 -3.95 -6.45 -8.68
CA LEU A 160 -2.65 -6.51 -9.34
C LEU A 160 -2.76 -6.74 -10.87
N TYR A 161 -3.69 -7.57 -11.32
CA TYR A 161 -3.94 -7.76 -12.76
C TYR A 161 -4.57 -6.55 -13.44
N ALA A 162 -5.23 -5.66 -12.69
CA ALA A 162 -5.74 -4.40 -13.23
C ALA A 162 -4.59 -3.48 -13.67
N HIS A 163 -3.40 -3.60 -13.06
CA HIS A 163 -2.16 -2.96 -13.53
C HIS A 163 -1.54 -3.72 -14.71
N ASN A 164 -2.33 -3.95 -15.76
CA ASN A 164 -1.97 -4.78 -16.92
C ASN A 164 -0.61 -4.40 -17.52
N SER A 165 -0.33 -3.09 -17.60
CA SER A 165 0.92 -2.54 -18.10
C SER A 165 2.16 -2.91 -17.28
N GLN A 166 1.98 -3.34 -16.02
CA GLN A 166 3.04 -3.62 -15.04
C GLN A 166 3.13 -5.11 -14.65
N VAL A 167 2.13 -5.94 -14.94
CA VAL A 167 2.06 -7.35 -14.45
C VAL A 167 3.34 -8.17 -14.70
N SER A 168 4.00 -7.96 -15.84
CA SER A 168 5.24 -8.65 -16.23
C SER A 168 6.51 -7.82 -16.07
N LYS A 169 6.42 -6.57 -15.59
CA LYS A 169 7.54 -5.63 -15.44
C LYS A 169 8.23 -5.76 -14.07
N THR A 170 8.52 -6.99 -13.68
CA THR A 170 9.31 -7.24 -12.48
C THR A 170 10.81 -7.14 -12.78
N ASN A 171 11.62 -7.04 -11.73
CA ASN A 171 13.09 -7.08 -11.84
C ASN A 171 13.64 -8.49 -12.13
N VAL A 172 12.77 -9.51 -12.24
CA VAL A 172 13.13 -10.91 -12.51
C VAL A 172 12.45 -11.37 -13.79
N LYS A 173 13.24 -11.79 -14.78
CA LYS A 173 12.72 -12.24 -16.07
C LYS A 173 11.74 -13.41 -15.90
N ASN A 174 10.61 -13.33 -16.62
CA ASN A 174 9.54 -14.35 -16.63
C ASN A 174 8.85 -14.59 -15.27
N LEU A 175 8.89 -13.60 -14.37
CA LEU A 175 8.17 -13.64 -13.11
C LEU A 175 7.09 -12.55 -13.09
N LEU A 176 5.85 -12.95 -12.84
CA LEU A 176 4.73 -12.01 -12.74
C LEU A 176 4.63 -11.44 -11.32
N ILE A 177 4.14 -10.20 -11.21
CA ILE A 177 3.94 -9.56 -9.90
C ILE A 177 2.99 -10.35 -9.00
N THR A 178 1.99 -11.04 -9.56
CA THR A 178 1.06 -11.89 -8.82
C THR A 178 1.72 -13.14 -8.26
N GLN A 179 2.75 -13.67 -8.92
CA GLN A 179 3.54 -14.80 -8.40
C GLN A 179 4.42 -14.37 -7.22
N ILE A 180 4.99 -13.15 -7.29
CA ILE A 180 5.70 -12.55 -6.15
C ILE A 180 4.73 -12.35 -4.99
N ALA A 181 3.57 -11.74 -5.25
CA ALA A 181 2.53 -11.52 -4.25
C ALA A 181 2.07 -12.82 -3.58
N GLU A 182 1.85 -13.88 -4.37
CA GLU A 182 1.46 -15.20 -3.86
C GLU A 182 2.55 -15.80 -2.97
N ALA A 183 3.80 -15.83 -3.45
CA ALA A 183 4.91 -16.40 -2.71
C ALA A 183 5.13 -15.69 -1.37
N THR A 184 5.08 -14.36 -1.36
CA THR A 184 5.15 -13.56 -0.14
C THR A 184 3.98 -13.86 0.79
N ALA A 185 2.75 -13.90 0.26
CA ALA A 185 1.56 -14.15 1.08
C ALA A 185 1.57 -15.54 1.73
N ILE A 186 2.04 -16.57 1.01
CA ILE A 186 2.23 -17.92 1.56
C ILE A 186 3.28 -17.91 2.66
N PHE A 187 4.43 -17.26 2.42
CA PHE A 187 5.52 -17.20 3.39
C PHE A 187 5.06 -16.54 4.70
N ARG A 188 4.39 -15.39 4.62
CA ARG A 188 3.81 -14.71 5.79
C ARG A 188 2.68 -15.52 6.43
N GLY A 189 1.87 -16.23 5.64
CA GLY A 189 0.83 -17.13 6.13
C GLY A 189 1.39 -18.22 7.05
N VAL A 190 2.53 -18.80 6.70
CA VAL A 190 3.22 -19.81 7.54
C VAL A 190 3.60 -19.23 8.91
N GLU A 191 4.07 -17.99 8.97
CA GLU A 191 4.46 -17.33 10.23
C GLU A 191 3.28 -17.16 11.20
N CYS A 192 2.06 -16.99 10.69
CA CYS A 192 0.85 -16.77 11.49
C CYS A 192 -0.19 -17.92 11.43
N ARG A 193 0.17 -19.08 10.87
CA ARG A 193 -0.69 -20.27 10.75
C ARG A 193 -1.95 -20.05 9.88
N ALA A 194 -1.84 -19.23 8.83
CA ALA A 194 -2.84 -19.04 7.78
C ALA A 194 -2.32 -19.54 6.42
N LYS A 195 -3.20 -19.71 5.43
CA LYS A 195 -2.75 -20.08 4.08
C LYS A 195 -2.07 -18.90 3.37
N TYR A 196 -2.65 -17.71 3.49
CA TYR A 196 -2.14 -16.48 2.93
C TYR A 196 -2.24 -15.36 3.98
N ALA A 197 -1.18 -14.60 4.19
CA ALA A 197 -1.21 -13.43 5.05
C ALA A 197 -0.43 -12.25 4.47
N GLU A 198 -0.79 -11.05 4.87
CA GLU A 198 0.05 -9.85 4.71
C GLU A 198 0.67 -9.50 6.06
N GLY A 199 1.98 -9.25 6.05
CA GLY A 199 2.74 -8.87 7.23
C GLY A 199 2.88 -7.35 7.34
N PHE A 200 2.80 -6.84 8.56
CA PHE A 200 2.95 -5.43 8.89
C PHE A 200 3.96 -5.23 10.02
N MET A 201 4.74 -4.15 9.93
CA MET A 201 5.62 -3.68 11.01
C MET A 201 5.05 -2.39 11.61
N PRO A 202 4.58 -2.41 12.87
CA PRO A 202 4.16 -1.20 13.55
C PRO A 202 5.27 -0.17 13.74
N PHE A 203 5.05 1.07 13.31
CA PHE A 203 5.79 2.22 13.84
C PHE A 203 5.14 2.75 15.12
N ARG A 204 3.80 2.84 15.08
CA ARG A 204 2.93 3.12 16.23
C ARG A 204 1.72 2.22 16.11
N PHE A 205 1.32 1.58 17.20
CA PHE A 205 0.13 0.74 17.24
C PHE A 205 -0.51 0.82 18.62
N PHE A 206 -1.78 1.18 18.64
CA PHE A 206 -2.61 1.37 19.82
C PHE A 206 -3.89 0.55 19.64
N LEU A 207 -4.02 -0.47 20.49
CA LEU A 207 -5.18 -1.36 20.58
C LEU A 207 -6.30 -0.70 21.37
#